data_AF-A0A355S4A9-F1
#
_entry.id   AF-A0A355S4A9-F1
#
_cell.length_a   1.000
_cell.length_b   1.000
_cell.length_c   1.000
_cell.angle_alpha   90.00
_cell.angle_beta   90.00
_cell.angle_gamma   90.00
#
_symmetry.space_group_name_H-M   'P 1'
#
loop_
_entity.id
_entity.type
_entity.pdbx_description
1 polymer ?
#
loop_
_entity_poly.entity_id
_entity_poly.type
_entity_poly.pdbx_seq_one_letter_code
_entity_poly.pdbx_strand_id
1 'polypeptide(L)'
;SKIPSYDAVLKYCLKFADMYSSMQSYKHIPCNLREKKLYGWASQNIDKYPMIKPNEFCAASGSTLGIFVLFAAGYNPNINEQSIKKIVSAYFPWICGFHILLDYFIDYYEDIKDNELNFIEYYKDENVTLSRMKLFMETSLQCANGLKYPVFHKTIVYGLVSMYLSDPKARSGKLYAMSKSIMDSNGVKLKLMYSLCLKLRKTLKI
;
A
#
# COMPACT_ATOMS: atom_id res chain seq x y z
N SER A 1 -11.75 17.31 20.72
CA SER A 1 -10.50 16.95 20.01
C SER A 1 -9.58 18.17 19.96
N LYS A 2 -8.24 18.01 19.99
CA LYS A 2 -7.28 19.12 19.80
C LYS A 2 -6.94 19.39 18.32
N ILE A 3 -7.52 18.62 17.39
CA ILE A 3 -7.29 18.73 15.94
C ILE A 3 -8.29 19.77 15.37
N PRO A 4 -7.82 20.90 14.78
CA PRO A 4 -8.68 21.98 14.30
C PRO A 4 -9.80 21.54 13.35
N SER A 5 -9.47 20.73 12.35
CA SER A 5 -10.41 20.28 11.32
C SER A 5 -10.82 18.81 11.52
N TYR A 6 -10.95 18.37 12.77
CA TYR A 6 -11.23 16.98 13.12
C TYR A 6 -12.49 16.45 12.43
N ASP A 7 -13.60 17.17 12.52
CA ASP A 7 -14.89 16.74 11.98
C ASP A 7 -14.86 16.62 10.46
N ALA A 8 -14.07 17.45 9.78
CA ALA A 8 -13.92 17.42 8.34
C ALA A 8 -13.26 16.13 7.83
N VAL A 9 -12.33 15.57 8.60
CA VAL A 9 -11.59 14.35 8.23
C VAL A 9 -12.18 13.08 8.84
N LEU A 10 -12.94 13.20 9.94
CA LEU A 10 -13.45 12.08 10.73
C LEU A 10 -14.21 11.05 9.89
N LYS A 11 -15.13 11.49 9.02
CA LYS A 11 -15.92 10.57 8.18
C LYS A 11 -15.05 9.67 7.30
N TYR A 12 -13.92 10.18 6.81
CA TYR A 12 -12.99 9.42 5.97
C TYR A 12 -12.08 8.52 6.80
N CYS A 13 -11.64 9.00 7.98
CA CYS A 13 -10.90 8.17 8.93
C CYS A 13 -11.71 6.96 9.37
N LEU A 14 -12.98 7.15 9.73
CA LEU A 14 -13.88 6.06 10.12
C LEU A 14 -14.10 5.08 8.97
N LYS A 15 -14.26 5.57 7.73
CA LYS A 15 -14.34 4.69 6.56
C LYS A 15 -13.09 3.83 6.38
N PHE A 16 -11.90 4.40 6.53
CA PHE A 16 -10.65 3.64 6.41
C PHE A 16 -10.45 2.67 7.57
N ALA A 17 -10.83 3.06 8.79
CA ALA A 17 -10.81 2.19 9.96
C ALA A 17 -11.78 1.01 9.78
N ASP A 18 -12.98 1.25 9.28
CA ASP A 18 -13.97 0.20 8.99
C ASP A 18 -13.47 -0.80 7.95
N MET A 19 -12.88 -0.33 6.85
CA MET A 19 -12.27 -1.21 5.84
C MET A 19 -11.08 -2.00 6.41
N TYR A 20 -10.23 -1.37 7.22
CA TYR A 20 -9.13 -2.04 7.89
C TYR A 20 -9.62 -3.12 8.85
N SER A 21 -10.52 -2.77 9.77
CA SER A 21 -11.10 -3.70 10.75
C SER A 21 -11.83 -4.85 10.07
N SER A 22 -12.57 -4.59 8.99
CA SER A 22 -13.23 -5.62 8.18
C SER A 22 -12.22 -6.58 7.56
N MET A 23 -11.21 -6.05 6.86
CA MET A 23 -10.15 -6.86 6.24
C MET A 23 -9.44 -7.73 7.28
N GLN A 24 -9.00 -7.14 8.40
CA GLN A 24 -8.32 -7.85 9.47
C GLN A 24 -9.20 -8.94 10.08
N SER A 25 -10.48 -8.65 10.31
CA SER A 25 -11.42 -9.64 10.85
C SER A 25 -11.55 -10.84 9.91
N TYR A 26 -11.70 -10.62 8.61
CA TYR A 26 -11.80 -11.70 7.63
C TYR A 26 -10.47 -12.45 7.40
N LYS A 27 -9.32 -11.80 7.53
CA LYS A 27 -8.01 -12.46 7.38
C LYS A 27 -7.75 -13.50 8.49
N HIS A 28 -8.27 -13.27 9.70
CA HIS A 28 -7.98 -14.09 10.89
C HIS A 28 -9.06 -15.14 11.22
N ILE A 29 -10.06 -15.34 10.36
CA ILE A 29 -10.99 -16.48 10.51
C ILE A 29 -10.34 -17.78 10.00
N PRO A 30 -10.92 -18.97 10.27
CA PRO A 30 -10.36 -20.24 9.82
C PRO A 30 -10.03 -20.29 8.32
N CYS A 31 -8.91 -20.93 7.97
CA CYS A 31 -8.35 -20.91 6.61
C CYS A 31 -9.32 -21.39 5.52
N ASN A 32 -10.19 -22.35 5.84
CA ASN A 32 -11.21 -22.86 4.92
C ASN A 32 -12.34 -21.85 4.61
N LEU A 33 -12.45 -20.76 5.38
CA LEU A 33 -13.48 -19.73 5.22
C LEU A 33 -12.90 -18.37 4.83
N ARG A 34 -11.66 -18.06 5.22
CA ARG A 34 -11.04 -16.73 5.10
C ARG A 34 -11.13 -16.16 3.70
N GLU A 35 -10.74 -16.93 2.69
CA GLU A 35 -10.70 -16.46 1.30
C GLU A 35 -12.09 -16.15 0.78
N LYS A 36 -13.04 -17.08 0.93
CA LYS A 36 -14.42 -16.87 0.47
C LYS A 36 -15.04 -15.63 1.10
N LYS A 37 -14.83 -15.40 2.39
CA LYS A 37 -15.37 -14.23 3.10
C LYS A 37 -14.68 -12.93 2.68
N LEU A 38 -13.35 -12.94 2.61
CA LEU A 38 -12.55 -11.78 2.26
C LEU A 38 -12.85 -11.32 0.82
N TYR A 39 -12.87 -12.24 -0.14
CA TYR A 39 -13.21 -11.95 -1.53
C TYR A 39 -14.68 -11.58 -1.71
N GLY A 40 -15.59 -12.24 -1.01
CA GLY A 40 -17.01 -11.87 -1.03
C GLY A 40 -17.24 -10.43 -0.55
N TRP A 41 -16.58 -10.03 0.53
CA TRP A 41 -16.61 -8.65 1.03
C TRP A 41 -15.95 -7.66 0.05
N ALA A 42 -14.80 -8.01 -0.52
CA ALA A 42 -14.12 -7.16 -1.49
C ALA A 42 -14.97 -6.94 -2.76
N SER A 43 -15.57 -8.00 -3.30
CA SER A 43 -16.44 -7.94 -4.49
C SER A 43 -17.66 -7.05 -4.28
N GLN A 44 -18.21 -6.94 -3.06
CA GLN A 44 -19.33 -6.03 -2.77
C GLN A 44 -18.92 -4.55 -2.76
N ASN A 45 -17.61 -4.26 -2.63
CA ASN A 45 -17.08 -2.90 -2.51
C ASN A 45 -16.27 -2.46 -3.74
N ILE A 46 -15.88 -3.39 -4.61
CA ILE A 46 -14.95 -3.16 -5.71
C ILE A 46 -15.52 -2.28 -6.82
N ASP A 47 -16.84 -2.20 -6.98
CA ASP A 47 -17.49 -1.41 -8.04
C ASP A 47 -17.13 0.09 -7.96
N LYS A 48 -16.79 0.56 -6.76
CA LYS A 48 -16.31 1.94 -6.53
C LYS A 48 -14.85 2.15 -6.98
N TYR A 49 -14.16 1.08 -7.36
CA TYR A 49 -12.73 1.02 -7.67
C TYR A 49 -12.47 0.12 -8.90
N PRO A 50 -13.01 0.47 -10.09
CA PRO A 50 -13.01 -0.41 -11.26
C PRO A 50 -11.63 -0.75 -11.85
N MET A 51 -10.58 -0.02 -11.44
CA MET A 51 -9.22 -0.19 -11.93
C MET A 51 -8.40 -1.24 -11.16
N ILE A 52 -8.95 -1.77 -10.06
CA ILE A 52 -8.27 -2.73 -9.19
C ILE A 52 -9.07 -4.03 -9.04
N LYS A 53 -8.37 -5.10 -8.70
CA LYS A 53 -8.90 -6.44 -8.48
C LYS A 53 -9.32 -6.64 -7.01
N PRO A 54 -10.15 -7.64 -6.68
CA PRO A 54 -10.54 -7.91 -5.30
C PRO A 54 -9.36 -8.12 -4.34
N ASN A 55 -8.31 -8.85 -4.75
CA ASN A 55 -7.10 -9.06 -3.94
C ASN A 55 -6.37 -7.74 -3.62
N GLU A 56 -6.35 -6.83 -4.59
CA GLU A 56 -5.73 -5.51 -4.45
C GLU A 56 -6.56 -4.57 -3.57
N PHE A 57 -7.89 -4.70 -3.60
CA PHE A 57 -8.76 -3.98 -2.67
C PHE A 57 -8.56 -4.46 -1.23
N CYS A 58 -8.43 -5.78 -1.02
CA CYS A 58 -8.07 -6.33 0.28
C CYS A 58 -6.72 -5.79 0.75
N ALA A 59 -5.70 -5.81 -0.12
CA ALA A 59 -4.40 -5.24 0.18
C ALA A 59 -4.51 -3.75 0.55
N ALA A 60 -5.19 -2.92 -0.25
CA ALA A 60 -5.36 -1.49 0.03
C ALA A 60 -6.07 -1.22 1.37
N SER A 61 -7.02 -2.07 1.74
CA SER A 61 -7.74 -1.97 3.00
C SER A 61 -6.88 -2.32 4.22
N GLY A 62 -5.76 -3.02 4.04
CA GLY A 62 -4.83 -3.35 5.12
C GLY A 62 -3.92 -2.22 5.58
N SER A 63 -3.96 -1.06 4.95
CA SER A 63 -3.05 0.04 5.24
C SER A 63 -3.63 1.06 6.22
N THR A 64 -2.81 1.51 7.17
CA THR A 64 -3.16 2.61 8.10
C THR A 64 -2.71 3.99 7.59
N LEU A 65 -1.93 4.06 6.51
CA LEU A 65 -1.36 5.32 5.99
C LEU A 65 -2.43 6.35 5.65
N GLY A 66 -3.56 5.91 5.09
CA GLY A 66 -4.70 6.77 4.78
C GLY A 66 -5.27 7.47 6.03
N ILE A 67 -5.30 6.78 7.17
CA ILE A 67 -5.78 7.34 8.44
C ILE A 67 -4.77 8.37 8.97
N PHE A 68 -3.48 8.04 8.94
CA PHE A 68 -2.42 8.93 9.43
C PHE A 68 -2.35 10.23 8.65
N VAL A 69 -2.41 10.17 7.31
CA VAL A 69 -2.38 11.39 6.50
C VAL A 69 -3.63 12.25 6.71
N LEU A 70 -4.80 11.64 6.93
CA LEU A 70 -6.03 12.39 7.19
C LEU A 70 -5.97 13.11 8.53
N PHE A 71 -5.45 12.48 9.58
CA PHE A 71 -5.23 13.16 10.84
C PHE A 71 -4.20 14.29 10.72
N ALA A 72 -3.08 14.06 10.02
CA ALA A 72 -2.11 15.12 9.73
C ALA A 72 -2.73 16.29 8.96
N ALA A 73 -3.59 15.99 7.97
CA ALA A 73 -4.32 16.99 7.20
C ALA A 73 -5.34 17.77 8.05
N GLY A 74 -5.93 17.14 9.06
CA GLY A 74 -6.85 17.75 10.03
C GLY A 74 -6.20 18.87 10.87
N TYR A 75 -4.87 18.92 10.96
CA TYR A 75 -4.16 20.02 11.62
C TYR A 75 -4.13 21.33 10.83
N ASN A 76 -4.54 21.32 9.56
CA ASN A 76 -4.76 22.55 8.81
C ASN A 76 -6.18 23.09 9.08
N PRO A 77 -6.33 24.22 9.79
CA PRO A 77 -7.64 24.80 10.10
C PRO A 77 -8.41 25.25 8.86
N ASN A 78 -7.72 25.47 7.74
CA ASN A 78 -8.28 25.97 6.49
C ASN A 78 -8.40 24.88 5.42
N ILE A 79 -8.40 23.60 5.81
CA ILE A 79 -8.54 22.51 4.83
C ILE A 79 -9.98 22.46 4.29
N ASN A 80 -10.11 22.44 2.96
CA ASN A 80 -11.40 22.29 2.31
C ASN A 80 -11.70 20.83 1.94
N GLU A 81 -12.98 20.52 1.74
CA GLU A 81 -13.42 19.15 1.43
C GLU A 81 -12.77 18.61 0.15
N GLN A 82 -12.55 19.46 -0.86
CA GLN A 82 -11.92 19.03 -2.12
C GLN A 82 -10.48 18.54 -1.91
N SER A 83 -9.72 19.19 -1.02
CA SER A 83 -8.37 18.76 -0.66
C SER A 83 -8.39 17.43 0.08
N ILE A 84 -9.35 17.23 0.98
CA ILE A 84 -9.54 15.95 1.68
C ILE A 84 -9.88 14.85 0.69
N LYS A 85 -10.83 15.08 -0.23
CA LYS A 85 -11.20 14.11 -1.28
C LYS A 85 -10.01 13.71 -2.15
N LYS A 86 -9.15 14.67 -2.52
CA LYS A 86 -7.88 14.38 -3.24
C LYS A 86 -6.94 13.49 -2.44
N ILE A 87 -6.76 13.76 -1.14
CA ILE A 87 -5.95 12.91 -0.24
C ILE A 87 -6.54 11.49 -0.19
N VAL A 88 -7.85 11.37 0.03
CA VAL A 88 -8.55 10.08 0.10
C VAL A 88 -8.35 9.27 -1.18
N SER A 89 -8.55 9.87 -2.36
CA SER A 89 -8.40 9.17 -3.65
C SER A 89 -6.95 8.84 -4.00
N ALA A 90 -5.99 9.63 -3.51
CA ALA A 90 -4.58 9.36 -3.72
C ALA A 90 -4.07 8.24 -2.83
N TYR A 91 -4.48 8.23 -1.56
CA TYR A 91 -4.06 7.20 -0.62
C TYR A 91 -4.80 5.89 -0.83
N PHE A 92 -6.12 5.93 -1.03
CA PHE A 92 -6.92 4.73 -1.28
C PHE A 92 -7.51 4.76 -2.70
N PRO A 93 -7.26 3.73 -3.53
CA PRO A 93 -6.58 2.48 -3.18
C PRO A 93 -5.06 2.48 -3.39
N TRP A 94 -4.49 3.51 -4.03
CA TRP A 94 -3.17 3.40 -4.66
C TRP A 94 -2.00 3.31 -3.67
N ILE A 95 -1.75 4.34 -2.86
CA ILE A 95 -0.60 4.32 -1.94
C ILE A 95 -0.78 3.24 -0.87
N CYS A 96 -1.99 3.08 -0.35
CA CYS A 96 -2.33 2.07 0.65
C CYS A 96 -2.18 0.66 0.09
N GLY A 97 -2.65 0.41 -1.13
CA GLY A 97 -2.51 -0.88 -1.80
C GLY A 97 -1.07 -1.18 -2.13
N PHE A 98 -0.31 -0.20 -2.63
CA PHE A 98 1.10 -0.39 -2.93
C PHE A 98 1.91 -0.74 -1.68
N HIS A 99 1.64 -0.06 -0.56
CA HIS A 99 2.25 -0.38 0.74
C HIS A 99 2.04 -1.85 1.10
N ILE A 100 0.80 -2.32 1.11
CA ILE A 100 0.50 -3.69 1.56
C ILE A 100 0.91 -4.73 0.51
N LEU A 101 0.82 -4.43 -0.79
CA LEU A 101 1.33 -5.33 -1.82
C LEU A 101 2.86 -5.52 -1.71
N LEU A 102 3.62 -4.50 -1.33
CA LEU A 102 5.07 -4.63 -1.05
C LEU A 102 5.35 -5.55 0.14
N ASP A 103 4.52 -5.48 1.18
CA ASP A 103 4.60 -6.32 2.37
C ASP A 103 4.43 -7.81 2.00
N TYR A 104 3.30 -8.16 1.37
CA TYR A 104 3.07 -9.53 0.87
C TYR A 104 4.08 -9.95 -0.21
N PHE A 105 4.66 -9.01 -0.96
CA PHE A 105 5.68 -9.33 -1.95
C PHE A 105 6.98 -9.81 -1.31
N ILE A 106 7.43 -9.20 -0.21
CA ILE A 106 8.65 -9.65 0.47
C ILE A 106 8.42 -10.92 1.30
N ASP A 107 7.22 -11.11 1.84
CA ASP A 107 6.89 -12.29 2.64
C ASP A 107 6.39 -13.49 1.81
N TYR A 108 6.36 -13.35 0.48
CA TYR A 108 5.87 -14.35 -0.47
C TYR A 108 6.32 -15.78 -0.16
N TYR A 109 7.63 -16.02 -0.02
CA TYR A 109 8.13 -17.38 0.20
C TYR A 109 7.82 -17.94 1.58
N GLU A 110 7.71 -17.07 2.59
CA GLU A 110 7.37 -17.47 3.95
C GLU A 110 5.88 -17.82 4.03
N ASP A 111 5.02 -16.97 3.50
CA ASP A 111 3.58 -17.21 3.49
C ASP A 111 3.23 -18.51 2.75
N ILE A 112 3.90 -18.80 1.62
CA ILE A 112 3.69 -20.04 0.87
C ILE A 112 4.12 -21.27 1.68
N LYS A 113 5.26 -21.17 2.35
CA LYS A 113 5.77 -22.25 3.18
C LYS A 113 4.85 -22.54 4.36
N ASP A 114 4.29 -21.49 4.96
CA ASP A 114 3.45 -21.57 6.15
C ASP A 114 1.96 -21.74 5.82
N ASN A 115 1.61 -21.85 4.53
CA ASN A 115 0.24 -21.95 4.03
C ASN A 115 -0.65 -20.76 4.48
N GLU A 116 -0.03 -19.59 4.59
CA GLU A 116 -0.66 -18.33 4.90
C GLU A 116 -1.21 -17.65 3.65
N LEU A 117 -2.20 -16.78 3.86
CA LEU A 117 -2.82 -16.06 2.75
C LEU A 117 -1.82 -15.03 2.23
N ASN A 118 -1.53 -15.04 0.93
CA ASN A 118 -0.69 -14.02 0.31
C ASN A 118 -1.38 -13.39 -0.91
N PHE A 119 -1.53 -12.07 -0.93
CA PHE A 119 -2.26 -11.40 -2.02
C PHE A 119 -1.56 -11.45 -3.39
N ILE A 120 -0.27 -11.77 -3.43
CA ILE A 120 0.51 -11.91 -4.66
C ILE A 120 0.19 -13.22 -5.39
N GLU A 121 -0.20 -14.28 -4.67
CA GLU A 121 -0.56 -15.59 -5.27
C GLU A 121 -1.78 -15.54 -6.19
N TYR A 122 -2.62 -14.53 -6.03
CA TYR A 122 -3.82 -14.36 -6.87
C TYR A 122 -3.52 -13.72 -8.22
N TYR A 123 -2.27 -13.34 -8.48
CA TYR A 123 -1.82 -13.02 -9.83
C TYR A 123 -1.45 -14.29 -10.58
N LYS A 124 -1.85 -14.35 -11.84
CA LYS A 124 -1.67 -15.52 -12.71
C LYS A 124 -0.21 -15.96 -12.82
N ASP A 125 0.70 -15.00 -12.94
CA ASP A 125 2.13 -15.23 -13.18
C ASP A 125 2.95 -13.99 -12.80
N GLU A 126 4.29 -14.14 -12.87
CA GLU A 126 5.26 -13.08 -12.53
C GLU A 126 5.13 -11.83 -13.40
N ASN A 127 4.75 -11.97 -14.67
CA ASN A 127 4.57 -10.81 -15.56
C ASN A 127 3.35 -10.00 -15.13
N VAL A 128 2.25 -10.69 -14.79
CA VAL A 128 1.06 -10.03 -14.22
C VAL A 128 1.42 -9.37 -12.89
N THR A 129 2.09 -10.07 -11.97
CA THR A 129 2.53 -9.49 -10.69
C THR A 129 3.35 -8.23 -10.90
N LEU A 130 4.39 -8.29 -11.73
CA LEU A 130 5.26 -7.15 -12.01
C LEU A 130 4.49 -5.98 -12.62
N SER A 131 3.61 -6.25 -13.59
CA SER A 131 2.81 -5.19 -14.24
C SER A 131 1.87 -4.50 -13.25
N ARG A 132 1.24 -5.25 -12.34
CA ARG A 132 0.35 -4.70 -11.31
C ARG A 132 1.13 -3.94 -10.25
N MET A 133 2.28 -4.44 -9.80
CA MET A 133 3.17 -3.71 -8.88
C MET A 133 3.64 -2.38 -9.46
N LYS A 134 4.04 -2.36 -10.74
CA LYS A 134 4.43 -1.12 -11.44
C LYS A 134 3.26 -0.15 -11.57
N LEU A 135 2.08 -0.64 -11.96
CA LEU A 135 0.87 0.20 -12.01
C LEU A 135 0.61 0.87 -10.66
N PHE A 136 0.61 0.11 -9.57
CA PHE A 136 0.38 0.66 -8.23
C PHE A 136 1.42 1.70 -7.85
N MET A 137 2.69 1.46 -8.15
CA MET A 137 3.77 2.42 -7.90
C MET A 137 3.59 3.71 -8.72
N GLU A 138 3.40 3.58 -10.03
CA GLU A 138 3.30 4.71 -10.96
C GLU A 138 2.05 5.55 -10.67
N THR A 139 0.90 4.92 -10.48
CA THR A 139 -0.33 5.62 -10.10
C THR A 139 -0.22 6.26 -8.72
N SER A 140 0.44 5.61 -7.75
CA SER A 140 0.73 6.24 -6.45
C SER A 140 1.56 7.51 -6.57
N LEU A 141 2.61 7.51 -7.40
CA LEU A 141 3.45 8.68 -7.65
C LEU A 141 2.68 9.79 -8.39
N GLN A 142 1.86 9.43 -9.39
CA GLN A 142 1.00 10.36 -10.11
C GLN A 142 -0.02 11.03 -9.17
N CYS A 143 -0.74 10.23 -8.37
CA CYS A 143 -1.69 10.74 -7.39
C CYS A 143 -1.01 11.62 -6.34
N ALA A 144 0.15 11.20 -5.82
CA ALA A 144 0.93 11.99 -4.87
C ALA A 144 1.37 13.34 -5.45
N ASN A 145 1.65 13.40 -6.76
CA ASN A 145 2.01 14.65 -7.44
C ASN A 145 0.87 15.67 -7.49
N GLY A 146 -0.39 15.21 -7.44
CA GLY A 146 -1.58 16.07 -7.42
C GLY A 146 -2.00 16.60 -6.05
N LEU A 147 -1.29 16.22 -4.97
CA LEU A 147 -1.60 16.63 -3.60
C LEU A 147 -0.89 17.93 -3.20
N LYS A 148 -1.41 18.56 -2.14
CA LYS A 148 -0.69 19.63 -1.43
C LYS A 148 0.59 19.03 -0.85
N TYR A 149 1.75 19.66 -1.06
CA TYR A 149 3.08 19.14 -0.72
C TYR A 149 3.46 17.85 -1.47
N PRO A 150 3.52 17.86 -2.81
CA PRO A 150 3.74 16.66 -3.61
C PRO A 150 5.09 15.99 -3.34
N VAL A 151 6.11 16.77 -2.95
CA VAL A 151 7.43 16.22 -2.59
C VAL A 151 7.35 15.32 -1.36
N PHE A 152 6.56 15.69 -0.35
CA PHE A 152 6.36 14.89 0.86
C PHE A 152 5.70 13.55 0.54
N HIS A 153 4.56 13.59 -0.16
CA HIS A 153 3.82 12.37 -0.52
C HIS A 153 4.59 11.44 -1.44
N LYS A 154 5.31 11.96 -2.45
CA LYS A 154 6.20 11.12 -3.28
C LYS A 154 7.33 10.51 -2.46
N THR A 155 7.81 11.20 -1.42
CA THR A 155 8.84 10.67 -0.53
C THR A 155 8.33 9.49 0.29
N ILE A 156 7.05 9.48 0.69
CA ILE A 156 6.42 8.31 1.31
C ILE A 156 6.44 7.13 0.33
N VAL A 157 5.99 7.33 -0.92
CA VAL A 157 5.98 6.26 -1.93
C VAL A 157 7.38 5.71 -2.20
N TYR A 158 8.37 6.58 -2.40
CA TYR A 158 9.78 6.17 -2.58
C TYR A 158 10.35 5.48 -1.34
N GLY A 159 9.97 5.94 -0.14
CA GLY A 159 10.36 5.35 1.13
C GLY A 159 9.83 3.93 1.29
N LEU A 160 8.55 3.70 0.98
CA LEU A 160 7.93 2.36 1.02
C LEU A 160 8.70 1.38 0.13
N VAL A 161 8.82 1.68 -1.17
CA VAL A 161 9.50 0.76 -2.10
C VAL A 161 10.97 0.56 -1.73
N SER A 162 11.66 1.61 -1.26
CA SER A 162 13.07 1.51 -0.84
C SER A 162 13.23 0.62 0.39
N MET A 163 12.39 0.81 1.40
CA MET A 163 12.43 0.09 2.66
C MET A 163 12.11 -1.39 2.45
N TYR A 164 11.00 -1.69 1.76
CA TYR A 164 10.57 -3.06 1.51
C TYR A 164 11.53 -3.80 0.57
N LEU A 165 11.89 -3.25 -0.58
CA LEU A 165 12.77 -3.96 -1.53
C LEU A 165 14.24 -4.01 -1.08
N SER A 166 14.61 -3.29 -0.01
CA SER A 166 15.93 -3.42 0.62
C SER A 166 16.05 -4.65 1.50
N ASP A 167 14.92 -5.29 1.83
CA ASP A 167 14.88 -6.53 2.58
C ASP A 167 15.57 -7.67 1.80
N PRO A 168 16.38 -8.53 2.45
CA PRO A 168 16.99 -9.68 1.79
C PRO A 168 15.98 -10.59 1.07
N LYS A 169 14.75 -10.72 1.60
CA LYS A 169 13.71 -11.56 0.99
C LYS A 169 13.33 -11.09 -0.42
N ALA A 170 13.43 -9.80 -0.71
CA ALA A 170 13.17 -9.24 -2.03
C ALA A 170 14.19 -9.71 -3.10
N ARG A 171 15.30 -10.34 -2.68
CA ARG A 171 16.35 -10.90 -3.56
C ARG A 171 16.26 -12.42 -3.70
N SER A 172 15.19 -13.03 -3.19
CA SER A 172 14.97 -14.47 -3.26
C SER A 172 14.27 -14.86 -4.58
N GLY A 173 14.80 -15.90 -5.24
CA GLY A 173 14.20 -16.54 -6.42
C GLY A 173 13.59 -15.58 -7.44
N LYS A 174 12.30 -15.73 -7.73
CA LYS A 174 11.58 -14.93 -8.73
C LYS A 174 11.41 -13.46 -8.35
N LEU A 175 11.43 -13.15 -7.05
CA LEU A 175 11.26 -11.78 -6.55
C LEU A 175 12.43 -10.88 -6.96
N TYR A 176 13.63 -11.44 -7.14
CA TYR A 176 14.81 -10.63 -7.43
C TYR A 176 14.71 -9.89 -8.77
N ALA A 177 14.30 -10.58 -9.84
CA ALA A 177 14.15 -9.99 -11.16
C ALA A 177 13.05 -8.92 -11.17
N MET A 178 11.92 -9.20 -10.51
CA MET A 178 10.82 -8.24 -10.35
C MET A 178 11.24 -7.01 -9.54
N SER A 179 11.92 -7.20 -8.40
CA SER A 179 12.44 -6.10 -7.57
C SER A 179 13.37 -5.19 -8.35
N LYS A 180 14.31 -5.76 -9.12
CA LYS A 180 15.21 -4.99 -9.98
C LYS A 180 14.42 -4.17 -11.01
N SER A 181 13.44 -4.79 -11.65
CA SER A 181 12.60 -4.13 -12.65
C SER A 181 11.74 -3.00 -12.08
N ILE A 182 11.23 -3.13 -10.84
CA ILE A 182 10.52 -2.05 -10.13
C ILE A 182 11.47 -0.88 -9.82
N MET A 183 12.70 -1.20 -9.37
CA MET A 183 13.71 -0.21 -8.99
C MET A 183 14.27 0.59 -10.17
N ASP A 184 14.40 -0.03 -11.35
CA ASP A 184 15.00 0.61 -12.52
C ASP A 184 14.11 1.70 -13.14
N SER A 185 12.79 1.65 -12.93
CA SER A 185 11.82 2.52 -13.62
C SER A 185 11.69 3.94 -13.04
N ASN A 186 12.39 4.31 -11.95
CA ASN A 186 11.95 5.43 -11.09
C ASN A 186 13.03 6.44 -10.64
N GLY A 187 14.15 6.51 -11.35
CA GLY A 187 15.10 7.63 -11.29
C GLY A 187 16.02 7.69 -10.06
N VAL A 188 16.81 8.77 -9.97
CA VAL A 188 17.94 8.91 -9.02
C VAL A 188 17.50 8.92 -7.55
N LYS A 189 16.39 9.60 -7.23
CA LYS A 189 15.91 9.74 -5.85
C LYS A 189 15.59 8.38 -5.21
N LEU A 190 14.95 7.49 -5.95
CA LEU A 190 14.67 6.13 -5.50
C LEU A 190 15.96 5.36 -5.22
N LYS A 191 16.94 5.41 -6.13
CA LYS A 191 18.23 4.73 -5.96
C LYS A 191 19.00 5.21 -4.73
N LEU A 192 18.93 6.51 -4.43
CA LEU A 192 19.53 7.10 -3.24
C LEU A 192 18.87 6.58 -1.96
N MET A 193 17.53 6.62 -1.88
CA MET A 193 16.79 6.13 -0.71
C MET A 193 17.00 4.63 -0.49
N TYR A 194 16.98 3.84 -1.56
CA TYR A 194 17.27 2.42 -1.52
C TYR A 194 18.67 2.12 -0.98
N SER A 195 19.68 2.86 -1.47
CA SER A 195 21.06 2.72 -0.99
C SER A 195 21.19 3.07 0.49
N LEU A 196 20.43 4.07 0.97
CA LEU A 196 20.36 4.41 2.39
C LEU A 196 19.74 3.27 3.20
N CYS A 197 18.61 2.71 2.76
CA CYS A 197 17.97 1.57 3.43
C CYS A 197 18.90 0.35 3.53
N LEU A 198 19.61 0.02 2.45
CA LEU A 198 20.61 -1.06 2.46
C LEU A 198 21.74 -0.82 3.47
N LYS A 199 22.25 0.41 3.55
CA LYS A 199 23.28 0.78 4.53
C LYS A 199 22.75 0.66 5.96
N LEU A 200 21.55 1.16 6.23
CA LEU A 200 20.93 1.09 7.56
C LEU A 200 20.73 -0.36 8.01
N ARG A 201 20.21 -1.23 7.15
CA ARG A 201 20.05 -2.67 7.42
C ARG A 201 21.38 -3.34 7.77
N LYS A 202 22.42 -3.09 6.96
CA LYS A 202 23.78 -3.62 7.23
C LYS A 202 24.34 -3.15 8.57
N THR A 203 24.16 -1.88 8.91
CA THR A 203 24.67 -1.30 10.16
C THR A 203 23.89 -1.79 11.39
N LEU A 204 22.57 -1.89 11.28
CA LEU A 204 21.68 -2.30 12.38
C LEU A 204 21.57 -3.83 12.53
N LYS A 205 22.10 -4.61 11.57
CA LYS A 205 21.94 -6.08 11.49
C LYS A 205 20.47 -6.51 11.44
N ILE A 206 19.65 -5.77 10.70
CA ILE A 206 18.22 -6.02 10.43
C ILE A 206 18.05 -6.33 8.95
#